data_AF-A0A962HT82-F1
#
_entry.id   AF-A0A962HT82-F1
#
_cell.length_a   1.000
_cell.length_b   1.000
_cell.length_c   1.000
_cell.angle_alpha   90.00
_cell.angle_beta   90.00
_cell.angle_gamma   90.00
#
_symmetry.space_group_name_H-M   'P 1'
#
loop_
_entity.id
_entity.type
_entity.pdbx_description
1 polymer ?
#
loop_
_entity_poly.entity_id
_entity_poly.type
_entity_poly.pdbx_seq_one_letter_code
_entity_poly.pdbx_strand_id
1 'polypeptide(L)'
;RPDEVAGAVAAAIDFGARVRGMVARCRDRLTALRADGASPVLWQGASKTVGLLTALGADHGTAFAVDLSPDRHDHFLPASALAVRAPAVLAEALPRHVVLMNPVYTAEVRAELDRLTPATQLLTINDLFAV
;
A
#
# COMPACT_ATOMS: atom_id res chain seq x y z
N ARG A 1 17.96 -13.13 31.42
CA ARG A 1 19.30 -13.75 31.53
C ARG A 1 20.11 -13.40 30.28
N PRO A 2 21.46 -13.36 30.32
CA PRO A 2 22.29 -13.01 29.15
C PRO A 2 21.95 -13.79 27.88
N ASP A 3 21.64 -15.09 27.99
CA ASP A 3 21.27 -15.93 26.83
C ASP A 3 19.92 -15.57 26.21
N GLU A 4 18.95 -15.13 27.02
CA GLU A 4 17.65 -14.63 26.52
C GLU A 4 17.82 -13.32 25.76
N VAL A 5 18.74 -12.46 26.22
CA VAL A 5 19.09 -11.21 25.53
C VAL A 5 19.76 -11.52 24.19
N ALA A 6 20.73 -12.44 24.17
CA ALA A 6 21.39 -12.86 22.94
C ALA A 6 20.40 -13.46 21.92
N GLY A 7 19.47 -14.31 22.38
CA GLY A 7 18.42 -14.88 21.53
C GLY A 7 17.47 -13.82 20.95
N ALA A 8 17.04 -12.84 21.77
CA ALA A 8 16.19 -11.75 21.31
C ALA A 8 16.90 -10.85 20.28
N VAL A 9 18.19 -10.57 20.48
CA VAL A 9 19.00 -9.79 19.53
C VAL A 9 19.13 -10.52 18.19
N ALA A 10 19.43 -11.82 18.20
CA ALA A 10 19.49 -12.62 16.98
C ALA A 10 18.16 -12.62 16.22
N ALA A 11 17.04 -12.84 16.93
CA ALA A 11 15.70 -12.80 16.34
C ALA A 11 15.35 -11.44 15.72
N ALA A 12 15.76 -10.33 16.35
CA ALA A 12 15.56 -8.98 15.84
C ALA A 12 16.38 -8.72 14.56
N ILE A 13 17.62 -9.19 14.49
CA ILE A 13 18.46 -9.10 13.29
C ILE A 13 17.83 -9.88 12.14
N ASP A 14 17.40 -11.12 12.40
CA ASP A 14 16.74 -11.97 11.40
C ASP A 14 15.42 -11.37 10.91
N PHE A 15 14.64 -10.79 11.82
CA PHE A 15 13.44 -10.03 11.46
C PHE A 15 13.78 -8.87 10.53
N GLY A 16 14.80 -8.08 10.84
CA GLY A 16 15.25 -6.99 9.99
C GLY A 16 15.66 -7.45 8.58
N ALA A 17 16.34 -8.60 8.47
CA ALA A 17 16.69 -9.19 7.18
C ALA A 17 15.46 -9.60 6.37
N ARG A 18 14.47 -10.26 7.02
CA ARG A 18 13.21 -10.65 6.37
C ARG A 18 12.41 -9.43 5.89
N VAL A 19 12.31 -8.39 6.71
CA VAL A 19 11.61 -7.14 6.36
C VAL A 19 12.26 -6.47 5.16
N ARG A 20 13.60 -6.37 5.11
CA ARG A 20 14.31 -5.83 3.93
C ARG A 20 13.97 -6.61 2.65
N GLY A 21 13.92 -7.94 2.74
CA GLY A 21 13.51 -8.78 1.62
C GLY A 21 12.03 -8.62 1.22
N MET A 22 11.14 -8.35 2.16
CA MET A 22 9.72 -8.03 1.87
C MET A 22 9.58 -6.67 1.19
N VAL A 23 10.31 -5.65 1.66
CA VAL A 23 10.30 -4.30 1.07
C VAL A 23 10.83 -4.34 -0.37
N ALA A 24 11.90 -5.10 -0.64
CA ALA A 24 12.43 -5.27 -1.99
C ALA A 24 11.38 -5.89 -2.93
N ARG A 25 10.76 -7.01 -2.53
CA ARG A 25 9.69 -7.65 -3.31
C ARG A 25 8.50 -6.75 -3.55
N CYS A 26 8.08 -5.98 -2.54
CA CYS A 26 7.01 -5.01 -2.66
C CYS A 26 7.34 -3.93 -3.71
N ARG A 27 8.58 -3.42 -3.71
CA ARG A 27 9.05 -2.48 -4.74
C ARG A 27 9.00 -3.09 -6.14
N ASP A 28 9.48 -4.32 -6.30
CA ASP A 28 9.46 -5.02 -7.59
C ASP A 28 8.02 -5.24 -8.06
N ARG A 29 7.12 -5.62 -7.15
CA ARG A 29 5.70 -5.84 -7.46
C ARG A 29 5.01 -4.54 -7.84
N LEU A 30 5.21 -3.45 -7.11
CA LEU A 30 4.67 -2.13 -7.47
C LEU A 30 5.22 -1.67 -8.83
N THR A 31 6.50 -1.92 -9.10
CA THR A 31 7.11 -1.63 -10.41
C THR A 31 6.43 -2.44 -11.53
N ALA A 32 6.17 -3.73 -11.31
CA ALA A 32 5.45 -4.56 -12.27
C ALA A 32 4.00 -4.10 -12.50
N LEU A 33 3.31 -3.62 -11.45
CA LEU A 33 1.95 -3.09 -11.56
C LEU A 33 1.87 -1.78 -12.35
N ARG A 34 2.98 -1.06 -12.52
CA ARG A 34 3.09 0.14 -13.37
C ARG A 34 3.20 -0.19 -14.86
N ALA A 35 3.30 -1.47 -15.24
CA ALA A 35 3.33 -1.86 -16.66
C ALA A 35 2.13 -1.27 -17.41
N ASP A 36 2.38 -0.80 -18.64
CA ASP A 36 1.42 -0.07 -19.49
C ASP A 36 1.08 1.37 -19.02
N GLY A 37 1.85 1.94 -18.09
CA GLY A 37 1.76 3.36 -17.71
C GLY A 37 0.74 3.69 -16.61
N ALA A 38 0.06 2.68 -16.05
CA ALA A 38 -0.95 2.87 -15.01
C ALA A 38 -0.37 2.59 -13.61
N SER A 39 -0.02 3.65 -12.86
CA SER A 39 0.46 3.50 -11.49
C SER A 39 -0.69 3.07 -10.54
N PRO A 40 -0.47 2.11 -9.62
CA PRO A 40 -1.52 1.67 -8.70
C PRO A 40 -1.96 2.77 -7.73
N VAL A 41 -3.22 2.71 -7.32
CA VAL A 41 -3.80 3.55 -6.25
C VAL A 41 -3.75 2.78 -4.93
N LEU A 42 -3.42 3.47 -3.83
CA LEU A 42 -3.44 2.86 -2.49
C LEU A 42 -4.76 3.17 -1.78
N TRP A 43 -5.41 2.16 -1.20
CA TRP A 43 -6.62 2.34 -0.39
C TRP A 43 -6.31 2.27 1.11
N GLN A 44 -6.80 3.27 1.86
CA GLN A 44 -6.46 3.67 3.25
C GLN A 44 -5.22 4.57 3.32
N GLY A 45 -5.34 5.82 2.89
CA GLY A 45 -4.32 6.87 3.02
C GLY A 45 -4.05 7.32 4.46
N ALA A 46 -3.61 6.42 5.34
CA ALA A 46 -3.32 6.68 6.75
C ALA A 46 -1.99 6.04 7.20
N SER A 47 -1.83 5.75 8.50
CA SER A 47 -0.55 5.35 9.12
C SER A 47 0.13 4.13 8.50
N LYS A 48 -0.63 3.11 8.08
CA LYS A 48 -0.06 1.92 7.41
C LYS A 48 0.55 2.28 6.06
N THR A 49 -0.09 3.17 5.32
CA THR A 49 0.40 3.68 4.03
C THR A 49 1.64 4.54 4.23
N VAL A 50 1.63 5.45 5.21
CA VAL A 50 2.82 6.24 5.56
C VAL A 50 4.01 5.33 5.89
N GLY A 51 3.80 4.30 6.72
CA GLY A 51 4.85 3.34 7.07
C GLY A 51 5.40 2.58 5.86
N LEU A 52 4.53 2.10 4.97
CA LEU A 52 4.94 1.43 3.75
C LEU A 52 5.76 2.35 2.83
N LEU A 53 5.24 3.55 2.54
CA LEU A 53 5.91 4.51 1.66
C LEU A 53 7.26 4.97 2.22
N THR A 54 7.35 5.13 3.54
CA THR A 54 8.62 5.42 4.23
C THR A 54 9.65 4.31 4.03
N ALA A 55 9.22 3.05 4.09
CA ALA A 55 10.10 1.90 3.86
C ALA A 55 10.50 1.73 2.39
N LEU A 56 9.60 2.06 1.44
CA LEU A 56 9.85 1.97 0.01
C LEU A 56 10.78 3.07 -0.51
N GLY A 57 10.69 4.28 0.07
CA GLY A 57 11.42 5.47 -0.36
C GLY A 57 10.63 6.33 -1.37
N ALA A 58 11.30 7.35 -1.92
CA ALA A 58 10.66 8.40 -2.72
C ALA A 58 10.08 7.93 -4.08
N ASP A 59 10.62 6.88 -4.69
CA ASP A 59 10.11 6.31 -5.95
C ASP A 59 9.22 5.09 -5.67
N HIS A 60 8.12 5.33 -4.95
CA HIS A 60 7.14 4.27 -4.63
C HIS A 60 6.19 3.97 -5.81
N GLY A 61 6.15 4.82 -6.83
CA GLY A 61 5.45 4.54 -8.09
C GLY A 61 3.94 4.37 -7.96
N THR A 62 3.30 5.06 -7.02
CA THR A 62 1.83 5.03 -6.82
C THR A 62 1.22 6.36 -7.25
N ALA A 63 -0.02 6.33 -7.75
CA ALA A 63 -0.66 7.52 -8.34
C ALA A 63 -1.18 8.50 -7.27
N PHE A 64 -2.00 8.00 -6.35
CA PHE A 64 -2.54 8.71 -5.20
C PHE A 64 -3.06 7.68 -4.18
N ALA A 65 -3.43 8.13 -2.99
CA ALA A 65 -4.14 7.33 -2.01
C ALA A 65 -5.61 7.73 -1.95
N VAL A 66 -6.48 6.79 -1.62
CA VAL A 66 -7.88 7.03 -1.25
C VAL A 66 -8.12 6.69 0.20
N ASP A 67 -8.99 7.44 0.87
CA ASP A 67 -9.39 7.17 2.25
C ASP A 67 -10.88 7.46 2.43
N LEU A 68 -11.54 6.76 3.35
CA LEU A 68 -12.96 6.99 3.65
C LEU A 68 -13.17 8.21 4.54
N SER A 69 -12.18 8.60 5.34
CA SER A 69 -12.25 9.75 6.23
C SER A 69 -12.19 11.06 5.44
N PRO A 70 -13.27 11.88 5.44
CA PRO A 70 -13.29 13.15 4.72
C PRO A 70 -12.21 14.14 5.20
N ASP A 71 -11.87 14.09 6.49
CA ASP A 71 -10.84 14.93 7.11
C ASP A 71 -9.44 14.74 6.49
N ARG A 72 -9.22 13.63 5.77
CA ARG A 72 -7.94 13.36 5.09
C ARG A 72 -7.94 13.80 3.63
N HIS A 73 -9.09 14.10 3.04
CA HIS A 73 -9.16 14.49 1.63
C HIS A 73 -8.46 15.83 1.41
N ASP A 74 -7.92 16.04 0.21
CA ASP A 74 -7.17 17.25 -0.18
C ASP A 74 -5.90 17.52 0.66
N HIS A 75 -5.45 16.52 1.43
CA HIS A 75 -4.19 16.52 2.13
C HIS A 75 -3.19 15.56 1.47
N PHE A 76 -1.95 15.59 1.96
CA PHE A 76 -0.86 14.77 1.46
C PHE A 76 -0.29 13.90 2.58
N LEU A 77 0.11 12.68 2.24
CA LEU A 77 0.80 11.82 3.17
C LEU A 77 2.20 12.36 3.48
N PRO A 78 2.60 12.41 4.76
CA PRO A 78 3.95 12.80 5.16
C PRO A 78 5.03 11.99 4.44
N ALA A 79 6.19 12.62 4.21
CA ALA A 79 7.39 12.09 3.55
C ALA A 79 7.24 11.67 2.07
N SER A 80 6.06 11.25 1.63
CA SER A 80 5.80 10.83 0.24
C SER A 80 5.15 11.92 -0.61
N ALA A 81 4.55 12.94 0.01
CA ALA A 81 3.71 13.92 -0.69
C ALA A 81 2.63 13.28 -1.57
N LEU A 82 2.15 12.08 -1.19
CA LEU A 82 1.11 11.38 -1.92
C LEU A 82 -0.26 11.99 -1.58
N ALA A 83 -0.96 12.50 -2.59
CA ALA A 83 -2.29 13.09 -2.40
C ALA A 83 -3.29 12.04 -1.86
N VAL A 84 -4.14 12.45 -0.92
CA VAL A 84 -5.24 11.63 -0.41
C VAL A 84 -6.57 12.18 -0.93
N ARG A 85 -7.35 11.32 -1.59
CA ARG A 85 -8.58 11.70 -2.29
C ARG A 85 -9.79 10.87 -1.81
N ALA A 86 -10.99 11.38 -2.07
CA ALA A 86 -12.22 10.62 -1.86
C ALA A 86 -12.32 9.42 -2.83
N PRO A 87 -12.95 8.29 -2.43
CA PRO A 87 -13.12 7.14 -3.33
C PRO A 87 -13.85 7.46 -4.63
N ALA A 88 -14.75 8.46 -4.63
CA ALA A 88 -15.52 8.85 -5.81
C ALA A 88 -14.64 9.20 -7.04
N VAL A 89 -13.40 9.67 -6.80
CA VAL A 89 -12.44 9.96 -7.88
C VAL A 89 -12.13 8.74 -8.75
N LEU A 90 -12.30 7.52 -8.23
CA LEU A 90 -11.97 6.30 -8.94
C LEU A 90 -12.85 6.07 -10.19
N ALA A 91 -14.07 6.63 -10.20
CA ALA A 91 -14.95 6.57 -11.36
C ALA A 91 -14.41 7.38 -12.57
N GLU A 92 -13.59 8.40 -12.30
CA GLU A 92 -12.95 9.22 -13.34
C GLU A 92 -11.53 8.74 -13.65
N ALA A 93 -10.77 8.38 -12.61
CA ALA A 93 -9.38 7.94 -12.75
C ALA A 93 -9.24 6.54 -13.36
N LEU A 94 -10.27 5.69 -13.22
CA LEU A 94 -10.34 4.32 -13.76
C LEU A 94 -9.04 3.53 -13.60
N PRO A 95 -8.49 3.42 -12.37
CA PRO A 95 -7.21 2.75 -12.19
C PRO A 95 -7.34 1.26 -12.48
N ARG A 96 -6.34 0.69 -13.16
CA ARG A 96 -6.26 -0.75 -13.38
C ARG A 96 -6.12 -1.52 -12.07
N HIS A 97 -5.35 -0.98 -11.13
CA HIS A 97 -5.03 -1.64 -9.86
C HIS A 97 -5.28 -0.72 -8.67
N VAL A 98 -5.94 -1.28 -7.66
CA VAL A 98 -6.06 -0.70 -6.32
C VAL A 98 -5.40 -1.66 -5.33
N VAL A 99 -4.52 -1.15 -4.47
CA VAL A 99 -3.89 -1.91 -3.39
C VAL A 99 -4.53 -1.53 -2.06
N LEU A 100 -5.19 -2.49 -1.43
CA LEU A 100 -5.80 -2.35 -0.11
C LEU A 100 -4.80 -2.64 1.00
N MET A 101 -4.58 -1.64 1.84
CA MET A 101 -3.56 -1.69 2.90
C MET A 101 -3.97 -2.51 4.13
N ASN A 102 -5.25 -2.81 4.30
CA ASN A 102 -5.74 -3.70 5.36
C ASN A 102 -6.74 -4.72 4.79
N PRO A 103 -6.34 -6.00 4.60
CA PRO A 103 -7.16 -7.03 3.97
C PRO A 103 -8.49 -7.32 4.66
N VAL A 104 -8.67 -6.95 5.94
CA VAL A 104 -9.94 -7.15 6.65
C VAL A 104 -11.12 -6.47 5.95
N TYR A 105 -10.86 -5.41 5.18
CA TYR A 105 -11.85 -4.63 4.47
C TYR A 105 -12.03 -5.06 3.00
N THR A 106 -11.54 -6.23 2.61
CA THR A 106 -11.58 -6.68 1.20
C THR A 106 -13.01 -6.72 0.65
N ALA A 107 -13.97 -7.21 1.43
CA ALA A 107 -15.36 -7.36 0.98
C ALA A 107 -16.03 -6.00 0.73
N GLU A 108 -15.92 -5.05 1.66
CA GLU A 108 -16.51 -3.72 1.52
C GLU A 108 -15.85 -2.91 0.40
N VAL A 109 -14.51 -2.97 0.29
CA VAL A 109 -13.78 -2.24 -0.75
C VAL A 109 -14.03 -2.84 -2.11
N ARG A 110 -14.18 -4.17 -2.21
CA ARG A 110 -14.60 -4.82 -3.46
C ARG A 110 -15.97 -4.30 -3.90
N ALA A 111 -16.96 -4.29 -3.00
CA ALA A 111 -18.30 -3.81 -3.33
C ALA A 111 -18.31 -2.34 -3.79
N GLU A 112 -17.50 -1.49 -3.15
CA GLU A 112 -17.38 -0.08 -3.55
C GLU A 112 -16.67 0.08 -4.91
N LEU A 113 -15.66 -0.73 -5.20
CA LEU A 113 -15.02 -0.77 -6.52
C LEU A 113 -15.95 -1.29 -7.60
N ASP A 114 -16.76 -2.32 -7.31
CA ASP A 114 -17.75 -2.86 -8.26
C ASP A 114 -18.80 -1.80 -8.62
N ARG A 115 -19.06 -0.84 -7.73
CA ARG A 115 -19.96 0.30 -7.97
C ARG A 115 -19.31 1.42 -8.77
N LEU A 116 -18.05 1.75 -8.48
CA LEU A 116 -17.37 2.93 -9.03
C LEU A 116 -16.57 2.62 -10.31
N THR A 117 -15.90 1.48 -10.34
CA THR A 117 -14.95 1.07 -11.37
C THR A 117 -14.83 -0.48 -11.43
N PRO A 118 -15.84 -1.17 -11.98
CA PRO A 118 -15.92 -2.64 -11.94
C PRO A 118 -14.75 -3.38 -12.57
N ALA A 119 -14.03 -2.74 -13.51
CA ALA A 119 -12.86 -3.32 -14.16
C ALA A 119 -11.59 -3.26 -13.29
N THR A 120 -11.59 -2.51 -12.18
CA THR A 120 -10.41 -2.37 -11.32
C THR A 120 -10.10 -3.67 -10.59
N GLN A 121 -8.88 -4.14 -10.76
CA GLN A 121 -8.36 -5.23 -9.96
C GLN A 121 -7.95 -4.72 -8.57
N LEU A 122 -8.68 -5.14 -7.55
CA LEU A 122 -8.25 -4.98 -6.17
C LEU A 122 -7.27 -6.08 -5.76
N LEU A 123 -6.11 -5.63 -5.31
CA LEU A 123 -5.03 -6.37 -4.66
C LEU A 123 -4.98 -5.97 -3.19
N THR A 124 -4.43 -6.81 -2.34
CA THR A 124 -4.15 -6.49 -0.95
C THR A 124 -2.66 -6.27 -0.74
N ILE A 125 -2.29 -5.68 0.40
CA ILE A 125 -0.88 -5.54 0.79
C ILE A 125 -0.16 -6.91 0.86
N ASN A 126 -0.89 -7.99 1.15
CA ASN A 126 -0.30 -9.34 1.16
C ASN A 126 0.10 -9.80 -0.24
N ASP A 127 -0.64 -9.40 -1.28
CA ASP A 127 -0.32 -9.70 -2.68
C ASP A 127 0.93 -8.96 -3.18
N LEU A 128 1.37 -7.91 -2.44
CA LEU A 128 2.65 -7.24 -2.69
C LEU A 128 3.84 -7.94 -2.03
N PHE A 129 3.58 -8.82 -1.06
CA PHE A 129 4.61 -9.59 -0.37
C PHE A 129 4.65 -11.07 -0.79
N ALA A 130 3.61 -11.55 -1.48
CA ALA A 130 3.52 -12.92 -1.98
C ALA A 130 4.65 -13.20 -3.01
N VAL A 131 5.07 -14.46 -3.05
CA VAL A 131 6.03 -15.01 -4.02
C VAL A 131 5.27 -15.50 -5.25
#